data_AF-A0A835RBV8-F1
#
_entry.id   AF-A0A835RBV8-F1
#
_cell.length_a   1.000
_cell.length_b   1.000
_cell.length_c   1.000
_cell.angle_alpha   90.00
_cell.angle_beta   90.00
_cell.angle_gamma   90.00
#
_symmetry.space_group_name_H-M   'P 1'
#
loop_
_entity.id
_entity.type
_entity.pdbx_description
1 polymer ?
#
loop_
_entity_poly.entity_id
_entity_poly.type
_entity_poly.pdbx_seq_one_letter_code
_entity_poly.pdbx_strand_id
1 'polypeptide(L)'
;MPPEIGSLLNLLDLRLFNNNLADAIPYQLSYLKKVRHVDLGFNYFTNPDNSQFQVMPSLVNLSLTLNSLDNEFGLHPPMPESDLPRPLPQ
;
A
#
# COMPACT_ATOMS: atom_id res chain seq x y z
N MET A 1 8.56 -0.22 10.32
CA MET A 1 8.27 1.17 9.85
C MET A 1 7.25 1.80 10.79
N PRO A 2 7.42 3.05 11.26
CA PRO A 2 6.55 3.65 12.28
C PRO A 2 5.14 4.00 11.75
N PRO A 3 4.08 3.87 12.58
CA PRO A 3 2.70 4.22 12.20
C PRO A 3 2.50 5.72 11.90
N GLU A 4 3.39 6.58 12.40
CA GLU A 4 3.38 8.03 12.16
C GLU A 4 3.51 8.38 10.66
N ILE A 5 3.94 7.45 9.81
CA ILE A 5 3.95 7.62 8.35
C ILE A 5 2.59 8.07 7.81
N GLY A 6 1.48 7.63 8.43
CA GLY A 6 0.13 8.01 8.02
C GLY A 6 -0.20 9.50 8.21
N SER A 7 0.64 10.25 8.92
CA SER A 7 0.48 11.71 9.09
C SER A 7 0.99 12.51 7.88
N LEU A 8 1.72 11.90 6.96
CA LEU A 8 2.31 12.56 5.79
C LEU A 8 1.27 12.72 4.66
N LEU A 9 0.14 13.37 4.93
CA LEU A 9 -1.04 13.43 4.05
C LEU A 9 -0.79 14.02 2.65
N ASN A 10 0.34 14.73 2.46
CA ASN A 10 0.74 15.32 1.18
C ASN A 10 1.87 14.56 0.47
N LEU A 11 2.28 13.40 1.01
CA LEU A 11 3.32 12.58 0.40
C LEU A 11 2.86 12.06 -0.97
N LEU A 12 3.70 12.23 -1.99
CA LEU A 12 3.45 11.77 -3.35
C LEU A 12 4.31 10.56 -3.73
N ASP A 13 5.50 10.45 -3.12
CA ASP A 13 6.51 9.45 -3.46
C ASP A 13 7.22 8.99 -2.17
N LEU A 14 7.20 7.69 -1.92
CA LEU A 14 7.88 7.03 -0.79
C LEU A 14 8.81 5.96 -1.35
N ARG A 15 10.13 6.18 -1.24
CA ARG A 15 11.16 5.22 -1.67
C ARG A 15 12.03 4.82 -0.49
N LEU A 16 11.89 3.56 -0.08
CA LEU A 16 12.65 2.91 0.99
C LEU A 16 13.31 1.60 0.50
N PHE A 17 13.49 1.47 -0.82
CA PHE A 17 14.12 0.32 -1.46
C PHE A 17 15.51 0.02 -0.86
N ASN A 18 15.81 -1.27 -0.69
CA ASN A 18 17.13 -1.77 -0.27
C ASN A 18 17.61 -1.20 1.06
N ASN A 19 16.82 -1.46 2.10
CA ASN A 19 17.16 -1.16 3.47
C ASN A 19 16.99 -2.40 4.35
N ASN A 20 17.37 -2.28 5.62
CA ASN A 20 17.17 -3.32 6.64
C ASN A 20 15.89 -3.07 7.46
N LEU A 21 14.84 -2.53 6.83
CA LEU A 21 13.58 -2.28 7.54
C LEU A 21 12.85 -3.61 7.73
N ALA A 22 12.34 -3.81 8.94
CA ALA A 22 11.65 -5.01 9.36
C ALA A 22 10.28 -4.69 9.98
N ASP A 23 9.64 -5.73 10.51
CA ASP A 23 8.29 -5.76 11.08
C ASP A 23 7.19 -5.60 10.03
N ALA A 24 5.94 -5.64 10.50
CA ALA A 24 4.78 -5.48 9.65
C ALA A 24 4.75 -4.09 9.01
N ILE A 25 4.24 -4.02 7.77
CA ILE A 25 3.86 -2.74 7.18
C ILE A 25 2.73 -2.13 8.06
N PRO A 26 2.84 -0.89 8.54
CA PRO A 26 1.75 -0.26 9.29
C PRO A 26 0.55 -0.02 8.37
N TYR A 27 -0.66 -0.38 8.81
CA TYR A 27 -1.89 -0.12 8.05
C TYR A 27 -2.13 1.38 7.80
N GLN A 28 -1.52 2.25 8.63
CA GLN A 28 -1.51 3.71 8.48
C GLN A 28 -0.84 4.16 7.17
N LEU A 29 -0.03 3.32 6.51
CA LEU A 29 0.44 3.58 5.16
C LEU A 29 -0.73 3.84 4.19
N SER A 30 -1.87 3.16 4.40
CA SER A 30 -3.09 3.34 3.61
C SER A 30 -3.78 4.70 3.80
N TYR A 31 -3.34 5.50 4.78
CA TYR A 31 -3.88 6.85 5.02
C TYR A 31 -3.31 7.88 4.05
N LEU A 32 -2.24 7.54 3.33
CA LEU A 32 -1.58 8.39 2.36
C LEU A 32 -2.39 8.49 1.05
N LYS A 33 -3.53 9.19 1.09
CA LYS A 33 -4.48 9.22 -0.04
C LYS A 33 -3.94 9.89 -1.31
N LYS A 34 -2.85 10.66 -1.22
CA LYS A 34 -2.19 11.34 -2.36
C LYS A 34 -0.95 10.62 -2.88
N VAL A 35 -0.49 9.57 -2.21
CA VAL A 35 0.75 8.89 -2.62
C VAL A 35 0.53 8.17 -3.94
N ARG A 36 1.52 8.28 -4.83
CA ARG A 36 1.49 7.73 -6.18
C ARG A 36 2.51 6.61 -6.35
N HIS A 37 3.66 6.73 -5.72
CA HIS A 37 4.73 5.75 -5.81
C HIS A 37 5.13 5.32 -4.41
N VAL A 38 5.11 4.01 -4.18
CA VAL A 38 5.59 3.39 -2.95
C VAL A 38 6.53 2.26 -3.33
N ASP A 39 7.79 2.39 -2.95
CA ASP A 39 8.80 1.35 -3.14
C ASP A 39 9.39 0.94 -1.79
N LEU A 40 8.95 -0.22 -1.31
CA LEU A 40 9.43 -0.87 -0.09
C LEU A 40 10.24 -2.13 -0.42
N GLY A 41 10.64 -2.32 -1.68
CA GLY A 41 11.31 -3.53 -2.12
C GLY A 41 12.65 -3.76 -1.41
N PHE A 42 13.11 -5.00 -1.37
CA PHE A 42 14.42 -5.36 -0.85
C PHE A 42 14.57 -4.96 0.63
N ASN A 43 13.63 -5.40 1.46
CA ASN A 43 13.58 -5.18 2.90
C ASN A 43 13.13 -6.50 3.59
N TYR A 44 12.84 -6.44 4.90
CA TYR A 44 12.37 -7.56 5.71
C TYR A 44 10.95 -7.33 6.23
N PHE A 45 10.11 -6.59 5.49
CA PHE A 45 8.74 -6.32 5.91
C PHE A 45 7.88 -7.59 5.90
N THR A 46 6.98 -7.69 6.88
CA THR A 46 5.93 -8.72 6.95
C THR A 46 4.55 -8.12 6.71
N ASN A 47 3.52 -8.97 6.63
CA ASN A 47 2.17 -8.55 6.27
C ASN A 47 1.62 -7.50 7.26
N PRO A 48 0.91 -6.45 6.76
CA PRO A 48 0.14 -5.58 7.63
C PRO A 48 -1.07 -6.30 8.23
N ASP A 49 -1.68 -5.67 9.23
CA ASP A 49 -3.05 -6.00 9.61
C ASP A 49 -4.03 -5.55 8.51
N ASN A 50 -4.42 -6.50 7.66
CA ASN A 50 -5.32 -6.28 6.53
C ASN A 50 -6.71 -5.78 6.94
N SER A 51 -7.16 -6.04 8.17
CA SER A 51 -8.50 -5.62 8.63
C SER A 51 -8.66 -4.10 8.71
N GLN A 52 -7.54 -3.37 8.83
CA GLN A 52 -7.50 -1.92 8.94
C GLN A 52 -6.94 -1.24 7.69
N PHE A 53 -6.41 -2.02 6.74
CA PHE A 53 -5.77 -1.49 5.54
C PHE A 53 -6.84 -0.96 4.58
N GLN A 54 -6.73 0.32 4.21
CA GLN A 54 -7.71 0.98 3.34
C GLN A 54 -7.23 1.07 1.89
N VAL A 55 -8.17 1.39 1.00
CA VAL A 55 -7.85 1.70 -0.40
C VAL A 55 -6.99 2.96 -0.50
N MET A 56 -5.98 2.91 -1.36
CA MET A 56 -5.05 4.00 -1.69
C MET A 56 -5.33 4.50 -3.12
N PRO A 57 -6.27 5.45 -3.30
CA PRO A 57 -6.87 5.74 -4.62
C PRO A 57 -5.91 6.41 -5.63
N SER A 58 -4.84 7.05 -5.15
CA SER A 58 -3.87 7.73 -6.02
C SER A 58 -2.65 6.86 -6.36
N LEU A 59 -2.57 5.65 -5.81
CA LEU A 59 -1.41 4.79 -5.95
C LEU A 59 -1.30 4.27 -7.38
N VAL A 60 -0.17 4.56 -8.02
CA VAL A 60 0.14 4.15 -9.40
C VAL A 60 1.11 2.99 -9.40
N ASN A 61 2.10 3.02 -8.50
CA ASN A 61 3.16 2.02 -8.45
C ASN A 61 3.42 1.60 -7.01
N LEU A 62 3.34 0.28 -6.78
CA LEU A 62 3.62 -0.35 -5.49
C LEU A 62 4.64 -1.47 -5.70
N SER A 63 5.84 -1.28 -5.17
CA SER A 63 6.89 -2.29 -5.14
C SER A 63 7.05 -2.82 -3.73
N LEU A 64 6.83 -4.12 -3.59
CA LEU A 64 6.95 -4.88 -2.36
C LEU A 64 7.92 -6.07 -2.55
N THR A 65 8.63 -6.09 -3.66
CA THR A 65 9.47 -7.21 -4.09
C THR A 65 10.53 -7.53 -3.03
N LEU A 66 10.88 -8.80 -2.87
CA LEU A 66 11.97 -9.22 -1.98
C LEU A 66 11.77 -8.70 -0.54
N ASN A 67 10.60 -8.98 0.02
CA ASN A 67 10.23 -8.86 1.44
C ASN A 67 9.77 -10.21 1.98
N SER A 68 9.43 -10.29 3.27
CA SER A 68 8.89 -11.46 3.93
C SER A 68 7.35 -11.43 3.99
N LEU A 69 6.73 -11.15 2.84
CA LEU A 69 5.27 -11.04 2.69
C LEU A 69 4.69 -12.38 2.24
N ASP A 70 3.58 -12.78 2.84
CA ASP A 70 2.85 -13.98 2.43
C ASP A 70 1.86 -13.64 1.31
N ASN A 71 1.36 -14.68 0.63
CA ASN A 71 0.47 -14.57 -0.52
C ASN A 71 -0.86 -13.84 -0.22
N GLU A 72 -1.23 -13.64 1.04
CA GLU A 72 -2.47 -12.97 1.45
C GLU A 72 -2.45 -11.46 1.23
N PHE A 73 -1.27 -10.82 1.26
CA PHE A 73 -1.16 -9.36 1.12
C PHE A 73 -1.40 -8.87 -0.33
N GLY A 74 -1.37 -9.77 -1.32
CA GLY A 74 -1.55 -9.46 -2.74
C GLY A 74 -2.92 -9.84 -3.35
N LEU A 75 -3.86 -10.40 -2.56
CA LEU A 75 -5.10 -10.99 -3.08
C LEU A 75 -6.38 -10.20 -2.75
N HIS A 76 -6.29 -8.96 -2.29
CA HIS A 76 -7.42 -8.04 -2.40
C HIS A 76 -7.30 -7.31 -3.75
N PRO A 77 -7.98 -7.79 -4.83
CA PRO A 77 -8.00 -7.05 -6.08
C PRO A 77 -8.51 -5.62 -5.80
N PRO A 78 -7.98 -4.61 -6.50
CA PRO A 78 -8.49 -3.26 -6.40
C PRO A 78 -9.92 -3.27 -6.95
N MET A 79 -10.90 -3.33 -6.04
CA MET A 79 -12.34 -3.25 -6.32
C MET A 79 -12.89 -4.46 -7.10
N PRO A 80 -13.87 -5.22 -6.56
CA PRO A 80 -14.61 -6.15 -7.40
C PRO A 80 -15.31 -5.37 -8.52
N GLU A 81 -15.37 -5.93 -9.73
CA GLU A 81 -16.01 -5.32 -10.92
C GLU A 81 -17.46 -4.88 -10.65
N SER A 82 -18.10 -5.46 -9.63
CA SER A 82 -19.44 -5.10 -9.12
C SER A 82 -19.54 -3.69 -8.56
N ASP A 83 -18.42 -3.10 -8.13
CA ASP A 83 -18.37 -1.82 -7.42
C ASP A 83 -17.87 -0.68 -8.33
N LEU A 84 -17.60 -0.96 -9.61
CA LEU A 84 -17.35 0.08 -10.62
C LEU A 84 -18.65 0.85 -10.91
N PRO A 85 -18.64 2.20 -10.93
CA PRO A 85 -19.79 2.96 -11.38
C PRO A 85 -20.10 2.59 -12.83
N ARG A 86 -21.32 2.11 -13.09
CA ARG A 86 -21.78 1.78 -14.44
C ARG A 86 -21.59 3.01 -15.35
N PRO A 87 -21.07 2.83 -16.59
CA PRO A 87 -21.01 3.93 -17.53
C PRO A 87 -22.41 4.48 -17.75
N LEU A 88 -22.54 5.80 -17.78
CA LEU A 88 -23.81 6.48 -18.08
C LEU A 88 -24.28 6.00 -19.47
N PRO A 89 -25.58 5.66 -19.63
CA PRO A 89 -26.12 5.35 -20.94
C PRO A 89 -25.92 6.56 -21.87
N GLN A 90 -25.46 6.31 -23.10
CA GLN A 90 -25.40 7.32 -24.17
C GLN A 90 -26.79 7.70 -24.64
#